data_AF-A0A829Y972-F1
#
_entry.id   AF-A0A829Y972-F1
#
_cell.length_a   1.000
_cell.length_b   1.000
_cell.length_c   1.000
_cell.angle_alpha   90.00
_cell.angle_beta   90.00
_cell.angle_gamma   90.00
#
_symmetry.space_group_name_H-M   'P 1'
#
loop_
_entity.id
_entity.type
_entity.pdbx_description
1 polymer ?
#
loop_
_entity_poly.entity_id
_entity_poly.type
_entity_poly.pdbx_seq_one_letter_code
_entity_poly.pdbx_strand_id
1 'polypeptide(L)'
;MTPTPIVTSKTPSAETAVEPTADFERSLAELEAIVDKLEQGDLSLDDSLRHFERGVQLTRSCQSALKQAEQKVEILLRRSGAEGEFAAAPFDTDTDDER
;
A
#
# COMPACT_ATOMS: atom_id res chain seq x y z
N MET A 1 -40.33 -33.46 18.22
CA MET A 1 -39.10 -34.06 17.67
C MET A 1 -39.12 -33.89 16.16
N THR A 2 -38.52 -32.81 15.67
CA THR A 2 -38.22 -32.61 14.25
C THR A 2 -36.78 -32.10 14.20
N PRO A 3 -35.81 -32.90 13.73
CA PRO A 3 -34.45 -32.43 13.57
C PRO A 3 -34.36 -31.58 12.30
N THR A 4 -34.02 -30.31 12.44
CA THR A 4 -33.59 -29.49 11.31
C THR A 4 -32.09 -29.72 11.09
N PRO A 5 -31.66 -30.15 9.90
CA PRO A 5 -30.25 -30.38 9.62
C PRO A 5 -29.47 -29.06 9.52
N ILE A 6 -28.26 -29.10 10.07
CA ILE A 6 -27.21 -28.09 9.93
C ILE A 6 -26.73 -28.15 8.48
N VAL A 7 -27.01 -27.12 7.68
CA VAL A 7 -26.31 -26.90 6.42
C VAL A 7 -25.09 -26.03 6.70
N THR A 8 -23.95 -26.69 6.72
CA THR A 8 -22.62 -26.09 6.60
C THR A 8 -22.52 -25.46 5.22
N SER A 9 -22.65 -24.15 5.13
CA SER A 9 -22.17 -23.39 3.96
C SER A 9 -20.66 -23.21 4.09
N LYS A 10 -19.93 -24.29 3.78
CA LYS A 10 -18.56 -24.25 3.29
C LYS A 10 -18.64 -23.82 1.84
N THR A 11 -18.20 -22.60 1.52
CA THR A 11 -18.04 -22.09 0.14
C THR A 11 -16.96 -21.00 0.19
N PRO A 12 -16.12 -20.86 -0.84
CA PRO A 12 -14.82 -21.50 -0.95
C PRO A 12 -13.69 -20.45 -0.99
N SER A 13 -12.44 -20.92 -1.00
CA SER A 13 -11.27 -20.14 -1.42
C SER A 13 -11.57 -19.37 -2.70
N ALA A 14 -11.65 -18.04 -2.60
CA ALA A 14 -11.44 -17.15 -3.72
C ALA A 14 -9.96 -16.72 -3.66
N GLU A 15 -9.19 -17.33 -4.56
CA GLU A 15 -8.08 -16.73 -5.29
C GLU A 15 -7.64 -15.33 -4.84
N THR A 16 -6.38 -15.24 -4.43
CA THR A 16 -5.61 -14.06 -4.06
C THR A 16 -5.62 -12.99 -5.16
N ALA A 17 -6.69 -12.22 -5.27
CA ALA A 17 -6.62 -10.88 -5.83
C ALA A 17 -5.98 -10.02 -4.74
N VAL A 18 -4.68 -9.76 -4.86
CA VAL A 18 -4.00 -8.88 -3.91
C VAL A 18 -4.59 -7.49 -4.11
N GLU A 19 -5.35 -7.03 -3.11
CA GLU A 19 -5.86 -5.67 -3.08
C GLU A 19 -4.67 -4.69 -3.11
N PRO A 20 -4.73 -3.60 -3.88
CA PRO A 20 -3.61 -2.65 -4.02
C PRO A 20 -3.15 -2.08 -2.67
N THR A 21 -4.03 -2.04 -1.68
CA THR A 21 -3.72 -1.69 -0.29
C THR A 21 -2.82 -2.72 0.39
N ALA A 22 -3.09 -4.02 0.21
CA ALA A 22 -2.28 -5.09 0.80
C ALA A 22 -0.87 -5.14 0.17
N ASP A 23 -0.75 -4.85 -1.13
CA ASP A 23 0.55 -4.72 -1.80
C ASP A 23 1.34 -3.49 -1.32
N PHE A 24 0.66 -2.36 -1.06
CA PHE A 24 1.27 -1.18 -0.48
C PHE A 24 1.81 -1.44 0.93
N GLU A 25 0.97 -1.95 1.83
CA GLU A 25 1.36 -2.21 3.23
C GLU A 25 2.53 -3.18 3.32
N ARG A 26 2.53 -4.23 2.49
CA ARG A 26 3.63 -5.18 2.43
C ARG A 26 4.92 -4.55 1.89
N SER A 27 4.83 -3.74 0.84
CA SER A 27 5.98 -3.07 0.26
C SER A 27 6.60 -2.05 1.23
N LEU A 28 5.76 -1.34 1.98
CA LEU A 28 6.18 -0.41 3.01
C LEU A 28 6.88 -1.12 4.17
N ALA A 29 6.29 -2.19 4.70
CA ALA A 29 6.91 -2.97 5.78
C ALA A 29 8.25 -3.58 5.37
N GLU A 30 8.40 -4.04 4.12
CA GLU A 30 9.69 -4.52 3.62
C GLU A 30 10.71 -3.38 3.49
N LEU A 31 10.28 -2.19 3.07
CA LEU A 31 11.13 -1.02 2.96
C LEU A 31 11.66 -0.57 4.33
N GLU A 32 10.80 -0.49 5.33
CA GLU A 32 11.16 -0.18 6.72
C GLU A 32 12.22 -1.17 7.24
N ALA A 33 11.99 -2.48 7.05
CA ALA A 33 12.95 -3.50 7.46
C ALA A 33 14.29 -3.42 6.71
N ILE A 34 14.31 -2.88 5.49
CA ILE A 34 15.55 -2.63 4.75
C ILE A 34 16.28 -1.41 5.31
N VAL A 35 15.57 -0.33 5.61
CA VAL A 35 16.13 0.88 6.23
C VAL A 35 16.78 0.50 7.57
N ASP A 36 16.06 -0.23 8.42
CA ASP A 36 16.58 -0.69 9.71
C ASP A 36 17.91 -1.46 9.57
N LYS A 37 18.02 -2.32 8.55
CA LYS A 37 19.25 -3.09 8.30
C LYS A 37 20.40 -2.23 7.77
N LEU A 38 20.10 -1.25 6.91
CA LEU A 38 21.09 -0.33 6.39
C LEU A 38 21.63 0.59 7.51
N GLU A 39 20.77 1.00 8.44
CA GLU A 39 21.14 1.85 9.58
C GLU A 39 21.96 1.11 10.65
N GLN A 40 21.78 -0.21 10.80
CA GLN A 40 22.58 -1.04 11.71
C GLN A 40 24.07 -1.07 11.32
N GLY A 41 24.41 -0.93 10.04
CA GLY A 41 25.79 -0.80 9.58
C GLY A 41 26.63 -2.09 9.59
N ASP A 42 26.05 -3.24 9.92
CA ASP A 42 26.74 -4.55 9.98
C ASP A 42 26.78 -5.30 8.63
N LEU A 43 26.32 -4.66 7.55
CA LEU A 43 26.24 -5.26 6.22
C LEU A 43 27.56 -5.13 5.44
N SER A 44 27.83 -6.13 4.61
CA SER A 44 28.88 -6.02 3.59
C SER A 44 28.50 -4.95 2.55
N LEU A 45 29.49 -4.45 1.79
CA LEU A 45 29.21 -3.49 0.71
C LEU A 45 28.25 -4.08 -0.35
N ASP A 46 28.44 -5.34 -0.72
CA ASP A 46 27.59 -6.01 -1.71
C ASP A 46 26.14 -6.14 -1.20
N ASP A 47 25.97 -6.57 0.06
CA ASP A 47 24.65 -6.68 0.67
C ASP A 47 23.98 -5.30 0.83
N SER A 48 24.75 -4.27 1.18
CA SER A 48 24.26 -2.89 1.28
C SER A 48 23.72 -2.39 -0.06
N LEU A 49 24.43 -2.66 -1.16
CA LEU A 49 23.99 -2.29 -2.52
C LEU A 49 22.71 -3.04 -2.92
N ARG A 50 22.64 -4.35 -2.61
CA ARG A 50 21.43 -5.15 -2.89
C ARG A 50 20.22 -4.65 -2.10
N HIS A 51 20.41 -4.32 -0.82
CA HIS A 51 19.37 -3.73 0.01
C HIS A 51 18.92 -2.37 -0.51
N PHE A 52 19.86 -1.51 -0.91
CA PHE A 52 19.56 -0.22 -1.53
C PHE A 52 18.74 -0.35 -2.81
N GLU A 53 19.16 -1.22 -3.75
CA GLU A 53 18.42 -1.48 -4.99
C GLU A 53 17.01 -1.97 -4.72
N ARG A 54 16.86 -2.89 -3.76
CA ARG A 54 15.54 -3.39 -3.35
C ARG A 54 14.69 -2.27 -2.74
N GLY A 55 15.27 -1.43 -1.89
CA GLY A 55 14.61 -0.26 -1.32
C GLY A 55 14.07 0.68 -2.40
N VAL A 56 14.87 0.99 -3.42
CA VAL A 56 14.44 1.82 -4.56
C VAL A 56 13.26 1.20 -5.31
N GLN A 57 13.25 -0.12 -5.52
CA GLN A 57 12.13 -0.82 -6.17
C GLN A 57 10.85 -0.76 -5.33
N LEU A 58 10.97 -0.93 -4.01
CA LEU A 58 9.85 -0.85 -3.08
C LEU A 58 9.25 0.56 -3.05
N THR A 59 10.08 1.60 -2.96
CA THR A 59 9.62 3.00 -3.00
C THR A 59 8.82 3.29 -4.27
N ARG A 60 9.30 2.84 -5.44
CA ARG A 60 8.55 2.98 -6.70
C ARG A 60 7.22 2.23 -6.70
N SER A 61 7.19 1.05 -6.08
CA SER A 61 5.98 0.24 -5.96
C SER A 61 4.95 0.94 -5.06
N CYS A 62 5.39 1.49 -3.92
CA CYS A 62 4.55 2.29 -3.03
C CYS A 62 3.96 3.52 -3.73
N GLN A 63 4.79 4.29 -4.44
CA GLN A 63 4.34 5.45 -5.21
C GLN A 63 3.30 5.08 -6.27
N SER A 64 3.51 3.98 -6.98
CA SER A 64 2.56 3.47 -7.97
C SER A 64 1.22 3.08 -7.34
N ALA A 65 1.25 2.40 -6.19
CA ALA A 65 0.03 2.03 -5.48
C ALA A 65 -0.76 3.26 -4.99
N LEU A 66 -0.07 4.27 -4.44
CA LEU A 66 -0.69 5.53 -4.02
C LEU A 66 -1.33 6.26 -5.20
N LYS A 67 -0.64 6.34 -6.34
CA LYS A 67 -1.17 6.96 -7.57
C LYS A 67 -2.42 6.24 -8.09
N GLN A 68 -2.44 4.91 -8.03
CA GLN A 68 -3.62 4.13 -8.41
C GLN A 68 -4.79 4.37 -7.45
N ALA A 69 -4.52 4.49 -6.15
CA ALA A 69 -5.53 4.81 -5.15
C ALA A 69 -6.12 6.22 -5.38
N GLU A 70 -5.27 7.22 -5.62
CA GLU A 70 -5.67 8.59 -5.96
C GLU A 70 -6.59 8.61 -7.19
N GLN A 71 -6.18 7.95 -8.27
CA GLN A 71 -6.98 7.87 -9.50
C GLN A 71 -8.35 7.20 -9.25
N LYS A 72 -8.37 6.15 -8.42
CA LYS A 72 -9.62 5.46 -8.05
C LYS A 72 -10.55 6.40 -7.29
N VAL A 73 -10.03 7.17 -6.35
CA VAL A 73 -10.80 8.19 -5.61
C VAL A 73 -11.36 9.25 -6.57
N GLU A 74 -10.53 9.79 -7.46
CA GLU A 74 -10.93 10.78 -8.46
C GLU A 74 -12.11 10.26 -9.31
N ILE A 75 -12.00 9.04 -9.85
CA ILE A 75 -13.07 8.41 -10.64
C ILE A 75 -14.37 8.28 -9.83
N LEU A 76 -14.28 7.87 -8.56
CA LEU A 76 -15.44 7.71 -7.69
C LEU A 76 -16.12 9.05 -7.41
N LEU A 77 -15.34 10.12 -7.20
CA LEU A 77 -15.86 11.47 -7.02
C LEU A 77 -16.60 11.95 -8.27
N ARG A 78 -16.00 11.80 -9.46
CA ARG A 78 -16.65 12.11 -10.74
C ARG A 78 -17.99 11.39 -10.91
N ARG A 79 -18.00 10.08 -10.60
CA ARG A 79 -19.21 9.26 -10.73
C ARG A 79 -20.32 9.65 -9.75
N SER A 80 -19.95 10.13 -8.55
CA SER A 80 -20.92 10.52 -7.53
C SER A 80 -21.62 11.85 -7.79
N GLY A 81 -21.13 12.65 -8.75
CA GLY A 81 -21.62 14.01 -9.00
C GLY A 81 -21.18 15.03 -7.94
N ALA A 82 -20.33 14.63 -6.98
CA ALA A 82 -19.76 15.50 -5.95
C ALA A 82 -18.49 16.23 -6.43
N GLU A 83 -18.29 16.39 -7.74
CA GLU A 83 -17.22 17.20 -8.32
C GLU A 83 -17.34 18.64 -7.81
N GLY A 84 -16.45 19.04 -6.90
CA GLY A 84 -16.42 20.36 -6.27
C GLY A 84 -16.72 20.36 -4.77
N GLU A 85 -17.39 19.33 -4.24
CA GLU A 85 -17.68 19.21 -2.80
C GLU A 85 -16.54 18.48 -2.05
N PHE A 86 -15.84 17.58 -2.74
CA PHE A 86 -14.63 16.89 -2.27
C PHE A 86 -13.50 17.04 -3.29
N ALA A 87 -13.12 18.28 -3.61
CA ALA A 87 -12.04 18.53 -4.56
C ALA A 87 -10.69 18.07 -3.98
N ALA A 88 -9.97 17.21 -4.71
CA ALA A 88 -8.58 16.88 -4.39
C ALA A 88 -7.71 18.13 -4.57
N ALA A 89 -7.00 18.52 -3.52
CA ALA A 89 -5.98 19.55 -3.56
C ALA A 89 -4.59 18.90 -3.46
N PRO A 90 -3.54 19.52 -4.03
CA PRO A 90 -2.17 19.09 -3.76
C PRO A 90 -1.93 19.03 -2.24
N PHE A 91 -1.27 17.98 -1.78
CA PHE A 91 -0.77 17.95 -0.42
C PHE A 91 0.39 18.96 -0.33
N ASP A 92 0.24 20.01 0.48
CA ASP A 92 1.33 20.96 0.74
C ASP A 92 2.45 20.22 1.50
N THR A 93 3.60 20.03 0.85
CA THR A 93 4.80 19.40 1.44
C THR A 93 5.77 20.42 2.03
N ASP A 94 5.44 21.72 2.00
CA ASP A 94 6.33 22.84 2.39
C ASP A 94 5.90 23.52 3.70
N THR A 95 5.46 22.77 4.71
CA THR A 95 5.10 23.37 6.01
C THR A 95 5.52 22.50 7.19
N ASP A 96 6.83 22.31 7.38
CA ASP A 96 7.45 22.04 8.71
C ASP A 96 9.00 21.92 8.64
N ASP A 97 9.69 22.78 7.87
CA ASP A 97 11.15 22.93 7.94
C ASP A 97 11.51 24.41 8.16
N GLU A 98 11.11 24.95 9.31
CA GLU A 98 11.70 26.14 9.94
C GLU A 98 11.03 26.39 11.31
N ARG A 99 11.47 25.68 12.36
CA ARG A 99 11.54 26.18 13.76
C ARG A 99 12.56 25.42 14.60
#